data_AF-A0A2G2ZR25-F1
#
_entry.id   AF-A0A2G2ZR25-F1
#
_cell.length_a   1.000
_cell.length_b   1.000
_cell.length_c   1.000
_cell.angle_alpha   90.00
_cell.angle_beta   90.00
_cell.angle_gamma   90.00
#
_symmetry.space_group_name_H-M   'P 1'
#
loop_
_entity.id
_entity.type
_entity.pdbx_description
1 polymer ?
#
loop_
_entity_poly.entity_id
_entity_poly.type
_entity_poly.pdbx_seq_one_letter_code
_entity_poly.pdbx_strand_id
1 'polypeptide(L)'
;MDTIQCVDNNLFFASSQAGAIAAQGLLKRTYSVLNNPKHMVPTWPETEACLLVTRFLKSFIATGCIILLEEGGTMFTFEGTEKKCSLKVYLRVHSPQFHWKVETQGDLGLADAFIRGDFSSVDKNNGLLNLFMIFVNNRDLKASVTKSSWWIPLLFTAAVLSTKYFIRHVSN
;
A
#
# COMPACT_ATOMS: atom_id res chain seq x y z
N MET A 1 2.40 -0.46 28.40
CA MET A 1 2.60 0.77 27.58
C MET A 1 3.97 0.58 27.01
N ASP A 2 4.06 -0.10 25.88
CA ASP A 2 5.34 -0.58 25.37
C ASP A 2 5.54 -0.07 23.94
N THR A 3 6.53 0.81 23.87
CA THR A 3 7.11 1.42 22.68
C THR A 3 7.89 0.34 21.93
N ILE A 4 7.57 0.08 20.66
CA ILE A 4 8.46 -0.65 19.76
C ILE A 4 9.06 0.35 18.78
N GLN A 5 10.34 0.68 19.03
CA GLN A 5 11.20 1.37 18.09
C GLN A 5 11.53 0.45 16.90
N CYS A 6 11.55 1.05 15.71
CA CYS A 6 12.20 0.49 14.52
C CYS A 6 13.65 0.15 14.85
N VAL A 7 14.04 -1.11 14.64
CA VAL A 7 15.45 -1.49 14.54
C VAL A 7 15.85 -1.40 13.06
N ASP A 8 16.90 -0.63 12.82
CA ASP A 8 17.54 -0.41 11.54
C ASP A 8 17.95 -1.75 10.89
N ASN A 9 17.38 -2.04 9.73
CA ASN A 9 17.74 -3.18 8.89
C ASN A 9 19.02 -2.86 8.11
N ASN A 10 20.18 -3.10 8.72
CA ASN A 10 21.44 -3.21 7.99
C ASN A 10 22.46 -4.17 8.64
N LEU A 11 22.01 -5.15 9.43
CA LEU A 11 22.93 -6.12 10.04
C LEU A 11 22.26 -7.48 10.37
N PHE A 12 21.75 -8.22 9.38
CA PHE A 12 21.27 -9.60 9.59
C PHE A 12 21.57 -10.53 8.40
N PHE A 13 22.81 -10.51 7.89
CA PHE A 13 23.32 -11.57 7.00
C PHE A 13 24.44 -12.34 7.72
N ALA A 14 24.07 -13.17 8.69
CA ALA A 14 24.91 -14.26 9.19
C ALA A 14 24.06 -15.29 9.98
N SER A 15 23.13 -15.98 9.32
CA SER A 15 22.49 -17.16 9.90
C SER A 15 23.31 -18.41 9.56
N SER A 16 23.97 -18.96 10.58
CA SER A 16 24.79 -20.19 10.55
C SER A 16 24.02 -21.39 9.99
N GLN A 17 24.59 -22.04 8.98
CA GLN A 17 24.09 -23.28 8.36
C GLN A 17 23.87 -24.42 9.37
N ALA A 18 24.55 -24.38 10.52
CA ALA A 18 24.40 -25.36 11.60
C ALA A 18 23.01 -25.31 12.28
N GLY A 19 22.40 -24.12 12.38
CA GLY A 19 21.07 -23.95 12.97
C GLY A 19 19.96 -24.60 12.14
N ALA A 20 20.09 -24.55 10.80
CA ALA A 20 19.16 -25.18 9.88
C ALA A 20 19.20 -26.71 9.95
N ILE A 21 20.41 -27.30 10.08
CA ILE A 21 20.59 -28.75 10.18
C ILE A 21 20.07 -29.29 11.52
N ALA A 22 20.27 -28.55 12.62
CA ALA A 22 19.77 -28.94 13.94
C ALA A 22 18.23 -28.96 14.01
N ALA A 23 17.55 -28.03 13.34
CA ALA A 23 16.08 -27.98 13.31
C ALA A 23 15.46 -29.12 12.46
N GLN A 24 16.13 -29.52 11.38
CA GLN A 24 15.66 -30.63 10.52
C GLN A 24 15.70 -31.98 11.23
N GLY A 25 16.67 -32.21 12.13
CA GLY A 25 16.73 -33.44 12.93
C GLY A 25 15.62 -33.57 13.97
N LEU A 26 15.06 -32.45 14.42
CA LEU A 26 14.09 -32.40 15.52
C LEU A 26 12.62 -32.42 15.03
N LEU A 27 12.36 -31.97 13.80
CA LEU A 27 11.02 -31.83 13.21
C LEU A 27 10.56 -33.03 12.37
N LYS A 28 11.04 -34.25 12.69
CA LYS A 28 10.57 -35.50 12.07
C LYS A 28 9.19 -35.87 12.62
N ARG A 29 8.18 -35.04 12.37
CA ARG A 29 6.76 -35.34 12.60
C ARG A 29 5.97 -34.90 11.37
N THR A 30 5.28 -35.87 10.79
CA THR A 30 4.45 -35.80 9.60
C THR A 30 3.49 -34.61 9.66
N TYR A 31 3.89 -33.49 9.07
CA TYR A 31 2.97 -32.40 8.74
C TYR A 31 2.66 -32.61 7.26
N SER A 32 1.39 -32.88 6.94
CA SER A 32 0.91 -32.72 5.57
C SER A 32 1.34 -31.34 5.12
N VAL A 33 2.12 -31.28 4.03
CA VAL A 33 2.62 -30.06 3.41
C VAL A 33 1.51 -29.02 3.47
N LEU A 34 1.60 -28.11 4.45
CA LEU A 34 0.71 -26.98 4.52
C LEU A 34 1.04 -26.23 3.24
N ASN A 35 0.11 -26.21 2.28
CA ASN A 35 0.29 -25.51 1.01
C ASN A 35 0.94 -24.17 1.34
N ASN A 36 2.19 -24.01 0.92
CA ASN A 36 2.98 -22.83 1.26
C ASN A 36 2.12 -21.62 0.87
N PRO A 37 1.69 -20.75 1.81
CA PRO A 37 1.09 -19.50 1.40
C PRO A 37 2.10 -18.88 0.45
N LYS A 38 1.69 -18.61 -0.79
CA LYS A 38 2.58 -18.04 -1.80
C LYS A 38 3.03 -16.71 -1.23
N HIS A 39 4.21 -16.69 -0.62
CA HIS A 39 4.80 -15.48 -0.12
C HIS A 39 4.82 -14.51 -1.29
N MET A 40 4.22 -13.33 -1.12
CA MET A 40 4.32 -12.28 -2.12
C MET A 40 5.80 -11.97 -2.30
N VAL A 41 6.38 -12.39 -3.41
CA VAL A 41 7.75 -12.01 -3.77
C VAL A 41 7.62 -10.88 -4.79
N PRO A 42 7.61 -9.61 -4.32
CA PRO A 42 7.55 -8.48 -5.23
C PRO A 42 8.84 -8.42 -6.05
N THR A 43 8.68 -8.01 -7.30
CA THR A 43 9.79 -7.55 -8.14
C THR A 43 10.34 -6.22 -7.60
N TRP A 44 11.51 -5.81 -8.09
CA TRP A 44 12.11 -4.54 -7.68
C TRP A 44 11.18 -3.33 -7.93
N PRO A 45 10.53 -3.18 -9.11
CA PRO A 45 9.57 -2.10 -9.33
C PRO A 45 8.34 -2.17 -8.40
N GLU A 46 7.84 -3.37 -8.11
CA GLU A 46 6.70 -3.54 -7.18
C GLU A 46 7.07 -3.17 -5.73
N THR A 47 8.33 -3.39 -5.34
CA THR A 47 8.84 -2.99 -4.03
C THR A 47 8.93 -1.47 -3.91
N GLU A 48 9.42 -0.80 -4.95
CA GLU A 48 9.44 0.67 -5.02
C GLU A 48 8.02 1.26 -4.99
N ALA A 49 7.11 0.68 -5.77
CA ALA A 49 5.71 1.08 -5.78
C ALA A 49 5.05 0.93 -4.41
N CYS A 50 5.29 -0.18 -3.72
CA CYS A 50 4.79 -0.40 -2.37
C CYS A 50 5.28 0.69 -1.41
N LEU A 51 6.57 1.05 -1.47
CA LEU A 51 7.12 2.13 -0.65
C LEU A 51 6.46 3.48 -0.94
N LEU A 52 6.23 3.82 -2.20
CA LEU A 52 5.64 5.12 -2.58
C LEU A 52 4.15 5.20 -2.22
N VAL A 53 3.39 4.14 -2.48
CA VAL A 53 1.97 4.05 -2.11
C VAL A 53 1.79 4.10 -0.59
N THR A 54 2.60 3.34 0.17
CA THR A 54 2.51 3.34 1.64
C THR A 54 2.86 4.72 2.22
N ARG A 55 3.90 5.40 1.71
CA ARG A 55 4.25 6.78 2.10
C ARG A 55 3.13 7.76 1.79
N PHE A 56 2.53 7.66 0.61
CA PHE A 56 1.41 8.49 0.21
C PHE A 56 0.20 8.30 1.12
N LEU A 57 -0.23 7.06 1.37
CA LEU A 57 -1.35 6.76 2.26
C LEU A 57 -1.08 7.24 3.69
N LYS A 58 0.13 7.03 4.21
CA LYS A 58 0.53 7.52 5.54
C LYS A 58 0.45 9.05 5.64
N SER A 59 0.81 9.77 4.58
CA SER A 59 0.65 11.23 4.54
C SER A 59 -0.80 11.65 4.35
N PHE A 60 -1.57 10.90 3.57
CA PHE A 60 -2.93 11.28 3.20
C PHE A 60 -3.97 11.08 4.30
N ILE A 61 -3.93 9.93 4.97
CA ILE A 61 -4.96 9.53 5.92
C ILE A 61 -4.76 10.31 7.22
N ALA A 62 -5.47 11.43 7.33
CA ALA A 62 -5.56 12.27 8.52
C ALA A 62 -6.74 11.90 9.42
N THR A 63 -7.80 11.29 8.88
CA THR A 63 -8.97 10.77 9.62
C THR A 63 -9.37 9.37 9.14
N GLY A 64 -9.90 8.54 10.03
CA GLY A 64 -10.20 7.12 9.76
C GLY A 64 -8.95 6.22 9.75
N CYS A 65 -9.14 4.94 9.44
CA CYS A 65 -8.09 3.91 9.46
C CYS A 65 -8.21 2.94 8.28
N ILE A 66 -7.13 2.75 7.54
CA ILE A 66 -6.99 1.76 6.46
C ILE A 66 -5.93 0.74 6.87
N ILE A 67 -6.26 -0.54 6.80
CA ILE A 67 -5.33 -1.64 7.07
C ILE A 67 -5.23 -2.51 5.82
N LEU A 68 -4.02 -2.64 5.27
CA LEU A 68 -3.70 -3.56 4.18
C LEU A 68 -3.10 -4.84 4.76
N LEU A 69 -3.65 -5.98 4.34
CA LEU A 69 -3.23 -7.32 4.72
C LEU A 69 -2.65 -8.00 3.48
N GLU A 70 -1.33 -8.12 3.38
CA GLU A 70 -0.69 -8.81 2.26
C GLU A 70 -0.67 -10.32 2.44
N GLU A 71 -0.68 -11.06 1.34
CA GLU A 71 -0.69 -12.53 1.34
C GLU A 71 0.62 -13.18 1.87
N GLY A 72 1.62 -12.39 2.23
CA GLY A 72 2.83 -12.81 2.97
C GLY A 72 2.77 -12.65 4.50
N GLY A 73 1.63 -12.18 5.05
CA GLY A 73 1.48 -11.88 6.47
C GLY A 73 1.94 -10.47 6.89
N THR A 74 2.50 -9.70 5.96
CA THR A 74 2.81 -8.28 6.15
C THR A 74 1.53 -7.47 6.30
N MET A 75 1.52 -6.53 7.25
CA MET A 75 0.39 -5.65 7.50
C MET A 75 0.83 -4.18 7.49
N PHE A 76 0.14 -3.35 6.73
CA PHE A 76 0.31 -1.90 6.74
C PHE A 76 -0.91 -1.23 7.36
N THR A 77 -0.70 -0.35 8.33
CA THR A 77 -1.77 0.41 8.99
C THR A 77 -1.56 1.90 8.76
N PHE A 78 -2.58 2.55 8.23
CA PHE A 78 -2.63 4.00 8.02
C PHE A 78 -3.79 4.55 8.83
N GLU A 79 -3.48 5.18 9.96
CA GLU A 79 -4.47 5.71 10.89
C GLU A 79 -4.28 7.21 11.07
N GLY A 80 -5.38 7.93 10.89
CA GLY A 80 -5.44 9.36 11.08
C GLY A 80 -5.72 9.75 12.53
N THR A 81 -5.15 10.86 12.98
CA THR A 81 -5.36 11.38 14.34
C THR A 81 -6.55 12.33 14.48
N GLU A 82 -7.13 12.77 13.36
CA GLU A 82 -8.28 13.68 13.34
C GLU A 82 -9.58 12.96 13.68
N LYS A 83 -10.36 13.55 14.59
CA LYS A 83 -11.60 12.93 15.14
C LYS A 83 -12.82 13.02 14.23
N LYS A 84 -12.70 13.52 13.00
CA LYS A 84 -13.83 13.78 12.09
C LYS A 84 -14.52 12.51 11.58
N CYS A 85 -13.77 11.42 11.43
CA CYS A 85 -14.24 10.13 10.92
C CYS A 85 -13.55 8.99 11.69
N SER A 86 -14.34 8.06 12.24
CA SER A 86 -13.86 6.87 12.95
C SER A 86 -13.98 5.58 12.13
N LEU A 87 -14.19 5.70 10.81
CA LEU A 87 -14.31 4.54 9.92
C LEU A 87 -12.98 3.78 9.87
N LYS A 88 -13.09 2.45 9.89
CA LYS A 88 -11.97 1.53 9.80
C LYS A 88 -12.24 0.50 8.71
N VAL A 89 -11.27 0.29 7.83
CA VAL A 89 -11.38 -0.68 6.73
C VAL A 89 -10.16 -1.60 6.70
N TYR A 90 -10.43 -2.87 6.41
CA TYR A 90 -9.42 -3.90 6.17
C TYR A 90 -9.50 -4.35 4.71
N LEU A 91 -8.38 -4.27 4.01
CA LEU A 91 -8.23 -4.73 2.63
C LEU A 91 -7.22 -5.88 2.60
N ARG A 92 -7.54 -6.96 1.89
CA ARG A 92 -6.61 -8.04 1.58
C ARG A 92 -5.99 -7.77 0.23
N VAL A 93 -4.67 -7.71 0.18
CA VAL A 93 -3.89 -7.60 -1.04
C VAL A 93 -3.44 -9.00 -1.43
N HIS A 94 -3.84 -9.44 -2.62
CA HIS A 94 -3.60 -10.78 -3.18
C HIS A 94 -2.51 -10.80 -4.25
N SER A 95 -2.11 -9.62 -4.75
CA SER A 95 -1.03 -9.49 -5.73
C SER A 95 -0.10 -8.30 -5.43
N PRO A 96 1.24 -8.44 -5.56
CA PRO A 96 2.17 -7.31 -5.44
C PRO A 96 1.94 -6.24 -6.52
N GLN A 97 1.27 -6.59 -7.62
CA GLN A 97 0.87 -5.65 -8.68
C GLN A 97 -0.10 -4.58 -8.20
N PHE A 98 -0.81 -4.79 -7.08
CA PHE A 98 -1.69 -3.80 -6.49
C PHE A 98 -0.99 -2.44 -6.32
N HIS A 99 0.19 -2.45 -5.70
CA HIS A 99 0.94 -1.22 -5.42
C HIS A 99 1.41 -0.55 -6.72
N TRP A 100 1.94 -1.33 -7.67
CA TRP A 100 2.37 -0.84 -8.98
C TRP A 100 1.24 -0.16 -9.75
N LYS A 101 0.04 -0.76 -9.77
CA LYS A 101 -1.12 -0.19 -10.47
C LYS A 101 -1.60 1.09 -9.81
N VAL A 102 -1.72 1.10 -8.48
CA VAL A 102 -2.12 2.30 -7.73
C VAL A 102 -1.12 3.44 -7.93
N GLU A 103 0.18 3.14 -7.93
CA GLU A 103 1.22 4.15 -8.15
C GLU A 103 1.18 4.72 -9.58
N THR A 104 1.12 3.86 -10.59
CA THR A 104 1.26 4.26 -12.00
C THR A 104 -0.02 4.84 -12.60
N GLN A 105 -1.19 4.40 -12.13
CA GLN A 105 -2.49 4.74 -12.73
C GLN A 105 -3.46 5.40 -11.72
N GLY A 106 -3.06 5.60 -10.46
CA GLY A 106 -3.88 6.27 -9.45
C GLY A 106 -5.22 5.57 -9.23
N ASP A 107 -6.32 6.34 -9.28
CA ASP A 107 -7.69 5.84 -9.08
C ASP A 107 -8.11 4.79 -10.12
N LEU A 108 -7.67 4.94 -11.37
CA LEU A 108 -7.89 3.94 -12.42
C LEU A 108 -7.17 2.64 -12.10
N GLY A 109 -5.94 2.74 -11.58
CA GLY A 109 -5.16 1.60 -11.12
C GLY A 109 -5.78 0.89 -9.94
N LEU A 110 -6.35 1.65 -9.00
CA LEU A 110 -7.12 1.10 -7.88
C LEU A 110 -8.36 0.34 -8.38
N ALA A 111 -9.10 0.91 -9.35
CA ALA A 111 -10.26 0.24 -9.93
C ALA A 111 -9.87 -1.04 -10.71
N ASP A 112 -8.82 -0.97 -11.54
CA ASP A 112 -8.31 -2.14 -12.27
C ASP A 112 -7.85 -3.25 -11.33
N ALA A 113 -7.13 -2.89 -10.26
CA ALA A 113 -6.69 -3.82 -9.23
C ALA A 113 -7.88 -4.49 -8.52
N PHE A 114 -8.97 -3.75 -8.27
CA PHE A 114 -10.17 -4.32 -7.67
C PHE A 114 -10.87 -5.30 -8.61
N ILE A 115 -11.10 -4.89 -9.87
CA ILE A 115 -11.80 -5.70 -10.88
C ILE A 115 -11.04 -6.99 -11.18
N ARG A 116 -9.71 -6.94 -11.21
CA ARG A 116 -8.86 -8.11 -11.45
C ARG A 116 -8.62 -8.97 -10.20
N GLY A 117 -9.07 -8.52 -9.03
CA GLY A 117 -8.92 -9.25 -7.78
C GLY A 117 -7.51 -9.18 -7.18
N ASP A 118 -6.69 -8.18 -7.55
CA ASP A 118 -5.39 -7.94 -6.93
C ASP A 118 -5.52 -7.50 -5.46
N PHE A 119 -6.68 -6.96 -5.09
CA PHE A 119 -7.09 -6.79 -3.70
C PHE A 119 -8.60 -6.98 -3.53
N SER A 120 -9.04 -7.15 -2.29
CA SER A 120 -10.45 -7.26 -1.92
C SER A 120 -10.67 -6.64 -0.55
N SER A 121 -11.92 -6.31 -0.20
CA SER A 121 -12.22 -5.95 1.18
C SER A 121 -12.55 -7.18 2.02
N VAL A 122 -12.11 -7.16 3.29
CA VAL A 122 -12.51 -8.17 4.28
C VAL A 122 -14.01 -8.08 4.57
N ASP A 123 -14.54 -6.85 4.66
CA ASP A 123 -15.97 -6.60 4.79
C ASP A 123 -16.58 -6.46 3.39
N LYS A 124 -17.31 -7.48 2.95
CA LYS A 124 -17.92 -7.51 1.61
C LYS A 124 -19.06 -6.51 1.44
N ASN A 125 -19.71 -6.09 2.53
CA ASN A 125 -20.91 -5.25 2.47
C ASN A 125 -20.53 -3.78 2.52
N ASN A 126 -19.70 -3.40 3.50
CA ASN A 126 -19.40 -1.99 3.77
C ASN A 126 -17.95 -1.63 3.48
N GLY A 127 -17.08 -2.60 3.21
CA GLY A 127 -15.65 -2.35 3.17
C GLY A 127 -15.20 -1.36 2.10
N LEU A 128 -15.64 -1.53 0.86
CA LEU A 128 -15.33 -0.57 -0.22
C LEU A 128 -16.01 0.77 -0.01
N LEU A 129 -17.26 0.77 0.48
CA LEU A 129 -17.96 2.01 0.81
C LEU A 129 -17.21 2.82 1.86
N ASN A 130 -16.76 2.15 2.93
CA ASN A 130 -15.98 2.75 4.00
C ASN A 130 -14.62 3.26 3.49
N LEU A 131 -13.98 2.52 2.57
CA LEU A 131 -12.75 2.97 1.92
C LEU A 131 -12.96 4.29 1.17
N PHE A 132 -14.01 4.38 0.34
CA PHE A 132 -14.31 5.61 -0.41
C PHE A 132 -14.72 6.76 0.52
N MET A 133 -15.50 6.50 1.57
CA MET A 133 -15.83 7.52 2.57
C MET A 133 -14.58 8.06 3.27
N ILE A 134 -13.63 7.20 3.64
CA ILE A 134 -12.34 7.63 4.20
C ILE A 134 -11.61 8.53 3.20
N PHE A 135 -11.51 8.15 1.93
CA PHE A 135 -10.85 8.98 0.92
C PHE A 135 -11.52 10.35 0.73
N VAL A 136 -12.85 10.39 0.64
CA VAL A 136 -13.61 11.65 0.52
C VAL A 136 -13.40 12.54 1.74
N ASN A 137 -13.50 11.99 2.95
CA ASN A 137 -13.32 12.75 4.19
C ASN A 137 -11.91 13.35 4.32
N ASN A 138 -10.88 12.60 3.91
CA ASN A 138 -9.50 13.08 3.93
C ASN A 138 -9.21 14.12 2.85
N ARG A 139 -9.81 13.97 1.66
CA ARG A 139 -9.76 14.99 0.61
C ARG A 139 -10.38 16.31 1.10
N ASP A 140 -11.56 16.25 1.72
CA ASP A 140 -12.26 17.45 2.21
C ASP A 140 -11.52 18.13 3.37
N LEU A 141 -10.89 17.34 4.25
CA LEU A 141 -10.01 17.87 5.29
C LEU A 141 -8.81 18.61 4.70
N LYS A 142 -8.14 18.04 3.70
CA LYS A 142 -6.95 18.65 3.09
C LYS A 142 -7.25 19.80 2.14
N ALA A 143 -8.43 19.84 1.53
CA ALA A 143 -8.89 20.97 0.71
C ALA A 143 -9.01 22.29 1.50
N SER A 144 -9.02 22.24 2.84
CA SER A 144 -8.96 23.42 3.71
C SER A 144 -7.56 24.05 3.84
N VAL A 145 -6.49 23.33 3.47
CA VAL A 145 -5.08 23.77 3.67
C VAL A 145 -4.40 24.13 2.35
N THR A 146 -4.74 23.52 1.21
CA THR A 146 -4.32 23.95 -0.13
C THR A 146 -5.26 23.35 -1.18
N LYS A 147 -5.64 24.12 -2.22
CA LYS A 147 -6.37 23.61 -3.40
C LYS A 147 -5.42 22.78 -4.28
N SER A 148 -4.87 21.70 -3.74
CA SER A 148 -4.21 20.66 -4.53
C SER A 148 -5.23 19.55 -4.77
N SER A 149 -5.55 19.34 -6.04
CA SER A 149 -6.40 18.23 -6.48
C SER A 149 -5.87 16.92 -5.90
N TRP A 150 -6.66 16.20 -5.11
CA TRP A 150 -6.34 14.84 -4.62
C TRP A 150 -6.05 13.83 -5.76
N TRP A 151 -6.45 14.20 -6.97
CA TRP A 151 -6.44 13.39 -8.19
C TRP A 151 -5.09 13.41 -8.93
N ILE A 152 -4.07 14.10 -8.41
CA ILE A 152 -2.72 14.11 -8.99
C ILE A 152 -1.71 13.90 -7.86
N PRO A 153 -1.00 12.76 -7.82
CA PRO A 153 0.10 12.59 -6.90
C PRO A 153 1.14 13.69 -7.09
N LEU A 154 1.70 14.19 -5.99
CA LEU A 154 2.78 15.18 -5.94
C LEU A 154 3.99 14.85 -6.86
N LEU A 155 4.09 13.60 -7.33
CA LEU A 155 5.12 13.11 -8.24
C LEU A 155 4.97 13.64 -9.68
N PHE A 156 3.80 14.16 -10.08
CA PHE A 156 3.58 14.72 -11.42
C PHE A 156 3.65 16.26 -11.51
N THR A 157 4.02 16.94 -10.41
CA THR A 157 4.03 18.41 -10.37
C THR A 157 5.25 19.08 -10.99
N ALA A 158 6.21 18.34 -11.57
CA ALA A 158 7.34 18.94 -12.30
C ALA A 158 7.35 18.63 -13.82
N ALA A 159 6.73 17.53 -14.27
CA ALA A 159 6.87 17.08 -15.66
C ALA A 159 5.72 17.49 -16.60
N VAL A 160 4.48 17.61 -16.11
CA VAL A 160 3.31 17.77 -17.02
C VAL A 160 2.91 19.23 -17.27
N LEU A 161 3.38 20.19 -16.47
CA LEU A 161 3.09 21.61 -16.70
C LEU A 161 3.91 22.23 -17.85
N SER A 162 4.92 21.54 -18.41
CA SER A 162 5.82 22.09 -19.43
C SER A 162 5.52 21.67 -20.89
N THR A 163 4.32 21.16 -21.23
CA THR A 163 4.08 20.77 -22.64
C THR A 163 2.70 21.08 -23.22
N LYS A 164 1.78 21.68 -22.47
CA LYS A 164 0.50 22.15 -23.05
C LYS A 164 0.45 23.61 -23.50
N TYR A 165 1.55 24.36 -23.38
CA TYR A 165 1.61 25.76 -23.83
C TYR A 165 2.74 26.12 -24.81
N PHE A 166 3.67 25.20 -25.12
CA PHE A 166 4.82 25.53 -25.98
C PHE A 166 4.77 25.00 -27.42
N ILE A 167 3.71 24.27 -27.82
CA ILE A 167 3.50 23.88 -29.22
C ILE A 167 2.23 24.53 -29.75
N ARG A 168 2.24 25.87 -29.84
CA ARG A 168 1.31 26.59 -30.72
C ARG A 168 1.89 27.82 -31.40
N HIS A 169 3.22 27.98 -31.40
CA HIS A 169 3.87 29.14 -32.04
C HIS A 169 5.18 28.83 -32.80
N VAL A 170 5.30 27.66 -33.43
CA VAL A 170 6.26 27.39 -34.54
C VAL A 170 5.62 26.27 -35.36
N SER A 171 5.24 26.37 -36.64
CA SER A 171 5.61 27.27 -37.73
C SER A 171 4.38 27.51 -38.60
N ASN A 172 4.18 28.77 -38.99
CA ASN A 172 3.62 29.13 -40.29
C ASN A 172 4.72 28.95 -41.35
#